data_AF-A0A557ZZ17-F1
#
_entry.id   AF-A0A557ZZ17-F1
#
_cell.length_a   1.000
_cell.length_b   1.000
_cell.length_c   1.000
_cell.angle_alpha   90.00
_cell.angle_beta   90.00
_cell.angle_gamma   90.00
#
_symmetry.space_group_name_H-M   'P 1'
#
loop_
_entity.id
_entity.type
_entity.pdbx_description
1 polymer ?
#
loop_
_entity_poly.entity_id
_entity_poly.type
_entity_poly.pdbx_seq_one_letter_code
_entity_poly.pdbx_strand_id
1 'polypeptide(L)'
;MTELEKLSAAFWAHVREYPLPEPCRVSFDPMRPEVDVQVNPSATAAHLSELVLWGRTLHDVTVEWWHTTYGDLHIILRGNTHGGARIRVYGGITFADCAGLIALTEDDSQDVTLEELAALRDLLRSAEEVAA
;
A
#
# COMPACT_ATOMS: atom_id res chain seq x y z
N MET A 1 23.22 15.24 11.67
CA MET A 1 22.34 14.17 11.21
C MET A 1 21.91 14.49 9.79
N THR A 2 22.30 13.66 8.83
CA THR A 2 21.92 13.78 7.41
C THR A 2 20.43 13.50 7.23
N GLU A 3 19.84 13.89 6.10
CA GLU A 3 18.43 13.57 5.81
C GLU A 3 18.20 12.05 5.75
N LEU A 4 19.16 11.29 5.21
CA LEU A 4 19.10 9.84 5.21
C LEU A 4 19.01 9.26 6.63
N GLU A 5 19.82 9.77 7.55
CA GLU A 5 19.80 9.36 8.96
C GLU A 5 18.46 9.71 9.63
N LYS A 6 17.90 10.90 9.34
CA LYS A 6 16.59 11.33 9.85
C LYS A 6 15.47 10.42 9.36
N LEU A 7 15.39 10.18 8.04
CA LEU A 7 14.38 9.31 7.45
C LEU A 7 14.49 7.88 7.98
N SER A 8 15.71 7.35 8.07
CA SER A 8 15.94 6.02 8.64
C SER A 8 15.47 5.95 10.09
N ALA A 9 15.84 6.93 10.92
CA ALA A 9 15.43 6.96 12.32
C ALA A 9 13.90 7.05 12.49
N ALA A 10 13.24 7.89 11.69
CA ALA A 10 11.78 8.05 11.72
C ALA A 10 11.05 6.79 11.25
N PHE A 11 11.51 6.15 10.17
CA PHE A 11 10.98 4.87 9.71
C PHE A 11 11.13 3.77 10.76
N TRP A 12 12.33 3.62 11.35
CA TRP A 12 12.57 2.60 12.37
C TRP A 12 11.79 2.88 13.67
N ALA A 13 11.52 4.13 14.00
CA ALA A 13 10.63 4.48 15.11
C ALA A 13 9.19 4.02 14.80
N HIS A 14 8.70 4.31 13.59
CA HIS A 14 7.36 3.92 13.14
C HIS A 14 7.13 2.40 13.19
N VAL A 15 8.01 1.61 12.60
CA VAL A 15 7.86 0.14 12.58
C VAL A 15 8.06 -0.53 13.95
N ARG A 16 8.67 0.18 14.92
CA ARG A 16 8.72 -0.29 16.32
C ARG A 16 7.43 -0.01 17.08
N GLU A 17 6.72 1.05 16.70
CA GLU A 17 5.45 1.44 17.29
C GLU A 17 4.30 0.55 16.79
N TYR A 18 4.34 0.15 15.52
CA TYR A 18 3.29 -0.65 14.89
C TYR A 18 3.81 -2.04 14.45
N PRO A 19 3.17 -3.15 14.85
CA PRO A 19 3.53 -4.50 14.42
C PRO A 19 3.06 -4.74 12.97
N LEU A 20 3.79 -4.16 12.02
CA LEU A 20 3.46 -4.20 10.60
C LEU A 20 4.05 -5.44 9.90
N PRO A 21 3.42 -5.93 8.81
CA PRO A 21 3.99 -6.95 7.95
C PRO A 21 5.38 -6.55 7.42
N GLU A 22 6.29 -7.52 7.32
CA GLU A 22 7.65 -7.26 6.83
C GLU A 22 7.64 -6.90 5.33
N PRO A 23 8.17 -5.74 4.93
CA PRO A 23 8.24 -5.35 3.54
C PRO A 23 9.33 -6.13 2.80
N CYS A 24 9.12 -6.39 1.50
CA CYS A 24 10.16 -7.02 0.67
C CYS A 24 11.24 -6.02 0.23
N ARG A 25 10.91 -4.72 0.23
CA ARG A 25 11.85 -3.64 -0.09
C ARG A 25 11.52 -2.39 0.70
N VAL A 26 12.57 -1.77 1.25
CA VAL A 26 12.53 -0.42 1.79
C VAL A 26 13.59 0.41 1.08
N SER A 27 13.26 1.62 0.65
CA SER A 27 14.20 2.55 0.03
C SER A 27 14.00 3.94 0.61
N PHE A 28 15.10 4.64 0.87
CA PHE A 28 15.10 5.98 1.45
C PHE A 28 15.53 6.97 0.37
N ASP A 29 14.68 7.94 0.05
CA ASP A 29 15.02 9.01 -0.86
C ASP A 29 15.31 10.29 -0.04
N PRO A 30 16.58 10.69 0.14
CA PRO A 30 16.90 11.93 0.84
C PRO A 30 16.66 13.19 -0.01
N MET A 31 16.48 13.06 -1.33
CA MET A 31 16.19 14.18 -2.24
C MET A 31 14.69 14.50 -2.28
N ARG A 32 13.86 13.48 -2.10
CA ARG A 32 12.41 13.59 -1.87
C ARG A 32 12.15 12.93 -0.52
N PRO A 33 12.04 13.69 0.60
CA PRO A 33 12.11 13.16 1.96
C PRO A 33 10.96 12.17 2.27
N GLU A 34 11.09 10.98 1.72
CA GLU A 34 10.07 9.95 1.56
C GLU A 34 10.75 8.59 1.70
N VAL A 35 10.03 7.66 2.32
CA VAL A 35 10.43 6.26 2.43
C VAL A 35 9.49 5.44 1.56
N ASP A 36 10.06 4.80 0.55
CA ASP A 36 9.36 3.85 -0.31
C ASP A 36 9.36 2.48 0.36
N VAL A 37 8.17 1.92 0.56
CA VAL A 37 7.95 0.61 1.18
C VAL A 37 7.16 -0.26 0.21
N GLN A 38 7.76 -1.35 -0.24
CA GLN A 38 7.08 -2.36 -1.04
C GLN A 38 6.62 -3.50 -0.14
N VAL A 39 5.32 -3.78 -0.14
CA VAL A 39 4.73 -4.90 0.59
C VAL A 39 5.11 -6.21 -0.08
N ASN A 40 5.32 -7.26 0.71
CA ASN A 40 5.68 -8.58 0.20
C ASN A 40 4.54 -9.15 -0.67
N PRO A 41 4.81 -9.78 -1.83
CA PRO A 41 3.78 -10.52 -2.56
C PRO A 41 3.15 -11.61 -1.67
N SER A 42 1.82 -11.66 -1.69
CA SER A 42 1.01 -12.68 -1.01
C SER A 42 -0.29 -12.92 -1.80
N ALA A 43 -1.14 -13.83 -1.34
CA ALA A 43 -2.45 -14.04 -1.96
C ALA A 43 -3.27 -12.74 -1.96
N THR A 44 -4.11 -12.52 -2.98
CA THR A 44 -4.80 -11.25 -3.24
C THR A 44 -5.45 -10.62 -2.00
N ALA A 45 -6.31 -11.34 -1.28
CA ALA A 45 -6.93 -10.81 -0.06
C ALA A 45 -5.92 -10.51 1.08
N ALA A 46 -4.87 -11.34 1.22
CA ALA A 46 -3.81 -11.12 2.21
C ALA A 46 -2.99 -9.87 1.85
N HIS A 47 -2.63 -9.71 0.58
CA HIS A 47 -1.83 -8.58 0.10
C HIS A 47 -2.55 -7.24 0.33
N LEU A 48 -3.85 -7.19 0.02
CA LEU A 48 -4.69 -6.01 0.32
C LEU A 48 -4.82 -5.79 1.84
N SER A 49 -4.86 -6.84 2.65
CA SER A 49 -4.87 -6.72 4.11
C SER A 49 -3.62 -6.03 4.63
N GLU A 50 -2.45 -6.43 4.11
CA GLU A 50 -1.16 -5.84 4.49
C GLU A 50 -1.08 -4.36 4.09
N LEU A 51 -1.51 -4.01 2.88
CA LEU A 51 -1.60 -2.62 2.41
C LEU A 51 -2.52 -1.75 3.30
N VAL A 52 -3.69 -2.28 3.68
CA VAL A 52 -4.61 -1.58 4.57
C VAL A 52 -4.03 -1.41 5.98
N LEU A 53 -3.32 -2.42 6.50
CA LEU A 53 -2.64 -2.32 7.80
C LEU A 53 -1.62 -1.19 7.79
N TRP A 54 -0.79 -1.10 6.74
CA TRP A 54 0.13 0.01 6.56
C TRP A 54 -0.59 1.35 6.53
N GLY A 55 -1.62 1.51 5.70
CA GLY A 55 -2.42 2.73 5.60
C GLY A 55 -2.98 3.20 6.94
N ARG A 56 -3.46 2.28 7.79
CA ARG A 56 -4.03 2.61 9.11
C ARG A 56 -3.02 3.16 10.12
N THR A 57 -1.72 3.02 9.88
CA THR A 57 -0.68 3.56 10.76
C THR A 57 -0.24 4.97 10.37
N LEU A 58 -0.65 5.45 9.21
CA LEU A 58 -0.24 6.72 8.65
C LEU A 58 -1.32 7.79 8.85
N HIS A 59 -0.90 9.06 8.85
CA HIS A 59 -1.78 10.22 8.87
C HIS A 59 -1.87 10.86 7.49
N ASP A 60 -2.98 11.56 7.23
CA ASP A 60 -3.25 12.25 5.97
C ASP A 60 -3.07 11.33 4.74
N VAL A 61 -3.64 10.12 4.84
CA VAL A 61 -3.44 9.07 3.85
C VAL A 61 -4.20 9.37 2.57
N THR A 62 -3.49 9.32 1.46
CA THR A 62 -4.07 9.26 0.10
C THR A 62 -3.85 7.86 -0.46
N VAL A 63 -4.85 7.32 -1.13
CA VAL A 63 -4.76 6.02 -1.80
C VAL A 63 -5.06 6.20 -3.28
N GLU A 64 -4.26 5.58 -4.12
CA GLU A 64 -4.40 5.57 -5.57
C GLU A 64 -4.31 4.12 -6.03
N TRP A 65 -5.22 3.70 -6.89
CA TRP A 65 -5.07 2.47 -7.67
C TRP A 65 -4.89 2.80 -9.15
N TRP A 66 -4.09 2.00 -9.85
CA TRP A 66 -3.73 2.21 -11.24
C TRP A 66 -3.76 0.87 -11.96
N HIS A 67 -4.58 0.77 -13.00
CA HIS A 67 -4.57 -0.40 -13.86
C HIS A 67 -3.38 -0.29 -14.82
N THR A 68 -2.29 -0.97 -14.49
CA THR A 68 -1.06 -0.90 -15.26
C THR A 68 -1.20 -1.58 -16.63
N THR A 69 -0.36 -1.18 -17.57
CA THR A 69 -0.23 -1.83 -18.89
C THR A 69 0.28 -3.29 -18.81
N TYR A 70 0.69 -3.75 -17.63
CA TYR A 70 1.11 -5.13 -17.39
C TYR A 70 -0.02 -6.03 -16.87
N GLY A 71 -1.24 -5.50 -16.72
CA GLY A 71 -2.41 -6.25 -16.26
C GLY A 71 -2.51 -6.38 -14.74
N ASP A 72 -1.75 -5.57 -14.00
CA ASP A 72 -1.84 -5.47 -12.54
C ASP A 72 -2.65 -4.24 -12.12
N LEU A 73 -3.40 -4.38 -11.02
CA LEU A 73 -3.86 -3.26 -10.22
C LEU A 73 -2.75 -2.87 -9.26
N HIS A 74 -2.00 -1.82 -9.61
CA HIS A 74 -0.99 -1.25 -8.73
C HIS A 74 -1.65 -0.31 -7.71
N ILE A 75 -1.30 -0.47 -6.44
CA ILE A 75 -1.89 0.31 -5.33
C ILE A 75 -0.78 1.09 -4.65
N ILE A 76 -1.01 2.39 -4.46
CA ILE A 76 -0.08 3.29 -3.80
C ILE A 76 -0.81 4.00 -2.67
N LEU A 77 -0.29 3.86 -1.45
CA LEU A 77 -0.65 4.65 -0.28
C LEU A 77 0.44 5.69 -0.03
N ARG A 78 0.07 6.93 0.25
CA ARG A 78 1.01 7.96 0.70
C ARG A 78 0.46 8.57 1.98
N GLY A 79 1.31 8.78 2.97
CA GLY A 79 0.92 9.40 4.23
C GLY A 79 2.14 9.78 5.07
N ASN A 80 1.89 10.29 6.27
CA ASN A 80 2.93 10.74 7.18
C ASN A 80 2.97 9.88 8.45
N THR A 81 4.17 9.58 8.95
CA THR A 81 4.33 9.02 10.30
C THR A 81 4.20 10.11 11.35
N HIS A 82 3.94 9.72 12.60
CA HIS A 82 4.02 10.64 13.74
C HIS A 82 5.41 11.27 13.90
N GLY A 83 6.47 10.57 13.47
CA GLY A 83 7.85 11.07 13.44
C GLY A 83 8.14 12.07 12.32
N GLY A 84 7.14 12.43 11.51
CA GLY A 84 7.24 13.43 10.45
C GLY A 84 7.88 12.94 9.15
N ALA A 85 8.07 11.62 8.98
CA ALA A 85 8.52 11.06 7.71
C ALA A 85 7.32 10.80 6.79
N ARG A 86 7.45 11.18 5.52
CA ARG A 86 6.52 10.78 4.48
C ARG A 86 6.82 9.33 4.10
N ILE A 87 5.79 8.49 4.03
CA ILE A 87 5.90 7.10 3.60
C ILE A 87 5.02 6.90 2.37
N ARG A 88 5.61 6.28 1.35
CA ARG A 88 4.91 5.74 0.19
C ARG A 88 4.92 4.22 0.29
N VAL A 89 3.77 3.63 0.59
CA VAL A 89 3.61 2.18 0.62
C VAL A 89 2.97 1.74 -0.68
N TYR A 90 3.49 0.70 -1.32
CA TYR A 90 2.91 0.20 -2.56
C TYR A 90 2.97 -1.32 -2.66
N GLY A 91 2.07 -1.82 -3.50
CA GLY A 91 1.88 -3.23 -3.81
C GLY A 91 1.05 -3.38 -5.07
N GLY A 92 0.72 -4.61 -5.44
CA GLY A 92 -0.12 -4.87 -6.59
C GLY A 92 -0.70 -6.27 -6.57
N ILE A 93 -1.89 -6.39 -7.16
CA ILE A 93 -2.57 -7.65 -7.41
C ILE A 93 -2.86 -7.75 -8.90
N THR A 94 -3.08 -8.94 -9.42
CA THR A 94 -3.51 -9.09 -10.82
C THR A 94 -4.87 -8.42 -11.01
N PHE A 95 -5.02 -7.60 -12.05
CA PHE A 95 -6.26 -6.85 -12.29
C PHE A 95 -7.46 -7.79 -12.54
N ALA A 96 -7.22 -8.94 -13.16
CA ALA A 96 -8.24 -9.97 -13.37
C ALA A 96 -8.84 -10.49 -12.04
N ASP A 97 -8.06 -10.52 -10.95
CA ASP A 97 -8.53 -10.97 -9.64
C ASP A 97 -9.52 -9.97 -9.01
N CYS A 98 -9.59 -8.74 -9.53
CA CYS A 98 -10.56 -7.76 -9.08
C CYS A 98 -12.00 -8.12 -9.49
N ALA A 99 -12.21 -9.15 -10.31
CA ALA A 99 -13.51 -9.73 -10.65
C ALA A 99 -14.58 -8.71 -11.11
N GLY A 100 -14.15 -7.63 -11.78
CA GLY A 100 -15.04 -6.56 -12.25
C GLY A 100 -15.52 -5.58 -11.17
N LEU A 101 -14.99 -5.66 -9.94
CA LEU A 101 -15.28 -4.71 -8.86
C LEU A 101 -14.66 -3.33 -9.10
N ILE A 102 -13.70 -3.24 -10.00
CA ILE A 102 -12.98 -2.02 -10.36
C ILE A 102 -13.21 -1.74 -11.84
N ALA A 103 -13.68 -0.53 -12.14
CA ALA A 103 -13.96 -0.08 -13.50
C ALA A 103 -12.87 0.92 -13.96
N LEU A 104 -11.66 0.40 -14.22
CA LEU A 104 -10.55 1.16 -14.80
C LEU A 104 -10.17 0.58 -16.16
N THR A 105 -9.96 1.45 -17.15
CA THR A 105 -9.29 1.03 -18.39
C THR A 105 -7.79 0.90 -18.16
N GLU A 106 -7.10 0.22 -19.07
CA GLU A 106 -5.64 0.12 -19.01
C GLU A 106 -5.00 1.52 -19.01
N ASP A 107 -3.99 1.69 -18.17
CA ASP A 107 -3.26 2.91 -17.86
C ASP A 107 -4.03 4.01 -17.10
N ASP A 108 -5.31 3.78 -16.77
CA ASP A 108 -6.08 4.71 -15.95
C ASP A 108 -5.81 4.52 -14.45
N SER A 109 -5.74 5.63 -13.72
CA SER A 109 -5.68 5.66 -12.27
C SER A 109 -6.89 6.38 -11.67
N GLN A 110 -7.16 6.08 -10.40
CA GLN A 110 -8.22 6.73 -9.63
C GLN A 110 -7.78 6.85 -8.16
N ASP A 111 -8.05 8.02 -7.60
CA ASP A 111 -7.95 8.25 -6.16
C ASP A 111 -9.10 7.56 -5.45
N VAL A 112 -8.77 6.84 -4.39
CA VAL A 112 -9.71 6.13 -3.52
C VAL A 112 -9.40 6.40 -2.06
N THR A 113 -10.31 6.01 -1.20
CA THR A 113 -10.17 6.03 0.25
C THR A 113 -9.57 4.72 0.75
N LEU A 114 -9.01 4.76 1.97
CA LEU A 114 -8.53 3.56 2.64
C LEU A 114 -9.70 2.58 2.94
N GLU A 115 -10.90 3.11 3.14
CA GLU A 115 -12.14 2.37 3.31
C GLU A 115 -12.56 1.63 2.05
N GLU A 116 -12.42 2.24 0.86
CA GLU A 116 -12.69 1.58 -0.42
C GLU A 116 -11.70 0.44 -0.67
N LEU A 117 -10.41 0.64 -0.36
CA LEU A 117 -9.42 -0.43 -0.43
C LEU A 117 -9.75 -1.58 0.55
N ALA A 118 -10.19 -1.24 1.76
CA ALA A 118 -10.65 -2.21 2.75
C ALA A 118 -11.91 -2.98 2.28
N ALA A 119 -12.84 -2.30 1.61
CA ALA A 119 -14.03 -2.92 1.05
C ALA A 119 -13.69 -3.89 -0.10
N LEU A 120 -12.77 -3.51 -1.00
CA LEU A 120 -12.28 -4.40 -2.05
C LEU A 120 -11.73 -5.70 -1.46
N ARG A 121 -10.85 -5.60 -0.46
CA ARG A 121 -10.31 -6.76 0.26
C ARG A 121 -11.42 -7.66 0.79
N ASP A 122 -12.40 -7.08 1.47
CA ASP A 122 -13.46 -7.85 2.15
C ASP A 122 -14.34 -8.58 1.12
N LEU A 123 -14.65 -7.94 -0.01
CA LEU A 123 -15.39 -8.55 -1.12
C LEU A 123 -14.61 -9.70 -1.76
N LEU A 124 -13.30 -9.53 -2.01
CA LEU A 124 -12.47 -10.56 -2.61
C LEU A 124 -12.29 -11.76 -1.68
N ARG A 125 -12.09 -11.54 -0.38
CA ARG A 125 -12.04 -12.62 0.61
C ARG A 125 -13.35 -13.43 0.64
N SER A 126 -14.50 -12.75 0.61
CA SER A 126 -15.79 -13.46 0.57
C SER A 126 -16.00 -14.25 -0.72
N ALA A 127 -15.46 -13.78 -1.85
CA ALA A 127 -15.51 -14.53 -3.11
C ALA A 127 -14.61 -15.79 -3.06
N GLU A 128 -13.43 -15.69 -2.46
CA GLU A 128 -12.51 -16.83 -2.25
C GLU A 128 -13.13 -17.90 -1.34
N GLU A 129 -13.82 -17.51 -0.27
CA GLU A 129 -14.48 -18.43 0.67
C GLU A 129 -15.64 -19.21 0.05
N VAL A 130 -16.35 -18.64 -0.93
CA VAL A 130 -17.47 -19.30 -1.63
C VAL A 130 -16.97 -20.31 -2.68
N ALA A 131 -15.75 -20.12 -3.18
CA ALA A 131 -15.17 -20.97 -4.22
C ALA A 131 -14.44 -22.22 -3.68
N ALA A 132 -14.21 -22.29 -2.37
CA ALA A 132 -13.52 -23.39 -1.67
C ALA A 132 -14.48 -24.48 -1.17
#